data_AF-A0A3P8DGM1-F1
#
_entry.id   AF-A0A3P8DGM1-F1
#
_cell.length_a   1.000
_cell.length_b   1.000
_cell.length_c   1.000
_cell.angle_alpha   90.00
_cell.angle_beta   90.00
_cell.angle_gamma   90.00
#
_symmetry.space_group_name_H-M   'P 1'
#
loop_
_entity.id
_entity.type
_entity.pdbx_description
1 polymer ?
#
loop_
_entity_poly.entity_id
_entity_poly.type
_entity_poly.pdbx_seq_one_letter_code
_entity_poly.pdbx_strand_id
1 'polypeptide(L)' 'MIGRYYAMSHKTDELNEINPNRFKLLETSERRFKSDGLNSLKYNVTQSKSMYNGLLYWISIDIHPNNQR' A
#
# COMPACT_ATOMS: atom_id res chain seq x y z
N MET A 1 -8.40 4.47 -29.55
CA MET A 1 -7.21 4.09 -28.76
C MET A 1 -6.93 5.22 -27.75
N ILE A 2 -7.64 5.25 -26.63
CA ILE A 2 -7.60 6.34 -25.62
C ILE A 2 -7.38 5.72 -24.23
N GLY A 3 -6.23 5.07 -24.03
CA GLY A 3 -5.97 4.35 -22.77
C GLY A 3 -4.56 3.79 -22.62
N ARG A 4 -3.60 4.25 -23.42
CA ARG A 4 -2.20 3.86 -23.23
C ARG A 4 -1.61 4.73 -22.13
N TYR A 5 -0.99 4.10 -21.14
CA TYR A 5 -0.25 4.76 -20.08
C TYR A 5 1.16 4.17 -20.02
N TYR A 6 2.12 4.97 -19.59
CA TYR A 6 3.47 4.51 -19.28
C TYR A 6 3.58 4.31 -17.78
N ALA A 7 4.08 3.14 -17.36
CA ALA A 7 4.49 2.93 -15.99
C ALA A 7 5.90 3.52 -15.81
N MET A 8 6.10 4.35 -14.79
CA MET A 8 7.45 4.70 -14.35
C MET A 8 8.06 3.44 -13.69
N SER A 9 9.15 2.93 -14.25
CA SER A 9 9.84 1.75 -13.73
C SER A 9 11.07 2.15 -12.94
N HIS A 10 11.25 1.54 -11.78
CA HIS A 10 12.53 1.51 -11.07
C HIS A 10 13.21 0.15 -11.31
N LYS A 11 14.53 0.07 -11.10
CA LYS A 11 15.19 -1.24 -11.06
C LYS A 11 14.59 -2.06 -9.92
N THR A 12 14.52 -3.38 -10.08
CA THR A 12 14.09 -4.27 -8.98
C THR A 12 14.98 -3.96 -7.77
N ASP A 13 14.34 -3.50 -6.71
CA ASP A 13 15.01 -3.27 -5.43
C ASP A 13 15.40 -4.63 -4.86
N GLU A 14 16.65 -4.79 -4.45
CA GLU A 14 17.16 -6.05 -3.88
C GLU A 14 16.37 -6.48 -2.65
N LEU A 15 15.73 -5.52 -1.96
CA LEU A 15 14.88 -5.77 -0.80
C LEU A 15 13.44 -6.19 -1.16
N ASN A 16 13.04 -6.12 -2.43
CA ASN A 16 11.70 -6.48 -2.91
C ASN A 16 11.72 -7.81 -3.67
N GLU A 17 12.01 -8.90 -2.93
CA GLU A 17 11.92 -10.25 -3.49
C GLU A 17 10.53 -10.59 -4.01
N ILE A 18 10.46 -11.46 -5.02
CA ILE A 18 9.20 -11.95 -5.56
C ILE A 18 8.47 -12.71 -4.45
N ASN A 19 7.23 -12.31 -4.16
CA ASN A 19 6.41 -12.94 -3.12
C ASN A 19 6.21 -14.45 -3.41
N PRO A 20 6.76 -15.36 -2.59
CA PRO A 20 6.69 -16.79 -2.83
C PRO A 20 5.27 -17.36 -2.66
N ASN A 21 4.39 -16.65 -1.95
CA ASN A 21 3.02 -17.08 -1.64
C ASN A 21 1.96 -16.52 -2.59
N ARG A 22 2.37 -15.93 -3.73
CA ARG A 22 1.46 -15.24 -4.66
C ARG A 22 0.21 -16.06 -5.01
N PHE A 23 0.38 -17.33 -5.41
CA PHE A 23 -0.73 -18.18 -5.83
C PHE A 23 -1.70 -18.51 -4.67
N LYS A 24 -1.16 -18.81 -3.48
CA LYS A 24 -1.94 -19.07 -2.27
C LYS A 24 -2.74 -17.85 -1.81
N LEU A 25 -2.18 -16.64 -1.96
CA LEU A 25 -2.88 -15.41 -1.61
C LEU A 25 -4.07 -15.15 -2.53
N LEU A 26 -3.97 -15.51 -3.81
CA LEU A 26 -5.08 -15.43 -4.78
C LEU A 26 -6.18 -16.44 -4.44
N GLU A 27 -5.81 -17.70 -4.18
CA GLU A 27 -6.76 -18.76 -3.82
C GLU A 27 -7.60 -18.40 -2.58
N THR A 28 -6.97 -17.80 -1.57
CA THR A 28 -7.64 -17.46 -0.31
C THR A 28 -8.30 -16.07 -0.28
N SER A 29 -8.23 -15.33 -1.38
CA SER A 29 -8.64 -13.92 -1.43
C SER A 29 -10.13 -13.73 -1.15
N GLU A 30 -11.00 -14.51 -1.79
CA GLU A 30 -12.47 -14.41 -1.64
C GLU A 30 -12.90 -14.57 -0.19
N ARG A 31 -12.33 -15.56 0.51
CA ARG A 31 -12.62 -15.80 1.93
C ARG A 31 -12.16 -14.65 2.82
N ARG A 32 -10.97 -14.10 2.54
CA ARG A 32 -10.37 -13.02 3.36
C ARG A 32 -11.01 -11.66 3.09
N PHE A 33 -11.57 -11.43 1.90
CA PHE A 33 -12.10 -10.13 1.47
C PHE A 33 -13.12 -9.53 2.44
N LYS A 34 -13.92 -10.37 3.12
CA LYS A 34 -14.93 -9.91 4.10
C LYS A 34 -14.33 -9.44 5.43
N SER A 35 -13.13 -9.90 5.78
CA SER A 35 -12.51 -9.69 7.09
C SER A 35 -11.19 -8.91 7.04
N ASP A 36 -10.55 -8.85 5.88
CA ASP A 36 -9.23 -8.27 5.63
C ASP A 36 -9.38 -7.14 4.61
N GLY A 37 -9.52 -5.91 5.10
CA GLY A 37 -9.81 -4.73 4.28
C GLY A 37 -10.00 -3.47 5.12
N LEU A 38 -10.85 -2.56 4.65
CA LEU A 38 -11.08 -1.27 5.32
C LEU A 38 -11.60 -1.42 6.76
N ASN A 39 -12.44 -2.44 7.01
CA ASN A 39 -13.01 -2.72 8.33
C ASN A 39 -11.97 -3.16 9.38
N SER A 40 -10.85 -3.73 8.95
CA SER A 40 -9.79 -4.23 9.82
C SER A 40 -8.52 -3.37 9.78
N LEU A 41 -8.51 -2.29 9.00
CA LEU A 41 -7.35 -1.43 8.78
C LEU A 41 -6.98 -0.68 10.07
N LYS A 42 -5.70 -0.77 10.48
CA LYS A 42 -5.14 -0.07 11.64
C LYS A 42 -3.91 0.73 11.21
N TYR A 43 -3.93 2.04 11.46
CA TYR A 43 -2.81 2.93 11.19
C TYR A 43 -2.91 4.17 12.08
N ASN A 44 -1.78 4.85 12.30
CA ASN A 44 -1.74 6.16 12.92
C ASN A 44 -1.20 7.18 11.93
N VAL A 45 -1.84 8.35 11.82
CA VAL A 45 -1.31 9.45 11.01
C VAL A 45 -0.18 10.12 11.78
N THR A 46 1.02 10.16 11.19
CA THR A 46 2.22 10.78 11.81
C THR A 46 2.42 12.21 11.33
N GLN A 47 2.04 12.52 10.09
CA GLN A 47 2.10 13.86 9.52
C GLN A 47 1.00 14.04 8.48
N SER A 48 0.40 15.23 8.44
CA SER A 48 -0.46 15.66 7.34
C SER A 48 -0.15 17.12 6.97
N LYS A 49 0.04 17.42 5.68
CA LYS A 49 0.29 18.78 5.22
C LYS A 49 -0.02 18.99 3.73
N SER A 50 -0.46 20.20 3.40
CA SER A 50 -0.48 20.67 2.02
C SER A 50 0.95 21.02 1.58
N MET A 51 1.33 20.61 0.37
CA MET A 51 2.65 20.82 -0.21
C MET A 51 2.54 21.51 -1.57
N TYR A 52 3.63 22.14 -2.01
CA TYR A 52 3.75 22.77 -3.32
C TYR A 52 2.58 23.73 -3.63
N ASN A 53 2.27 24.63 -2.69
CA ASN A 53 1.18 25.60 -2.80
C ASN A 53 -0.19 24.97 -3.11
N GLY A 54 -0.46 23.76 -2.61
CA GLY A 54 -1.77 23.09 -2.74
C GLY A 54 -1.87 22.08 -3.87
N LEU A 55 -0.79 21.81 -4.61
CA LEU A 55 -0.80 20.78 -5.66
C LEU A 55 -0.87 19.36 -5.09
N LEU A 56 -0.39 19.14 -3.86
CA LEU A 56 -0.37 17.83 -3.21
C LEU A 56 -0.78 17.96 -1.74
N TYR A 57 -1.56 17.00 -1.26
CA TYR A 57 -1.76 16.81 0.17
C TYR A 57 -1.03 15.55 0.62
N TRP A 58 0.00 15.72 1.45
CA TRP A 58 0.85 14.64 1.92
C TRP A 58 0.31 14.10 3.25
N ILE A 59 0.14 12.79 3.32
CA ILE A 59 -0.23 12.07 4.55
C ILE A 59 0.81 10.98 4.78
N SER A 60 1.55 11.08 5.87
CA SER A 60 2.45 10.03 6.36
C SER A 60 1.75 9.25 7.46
N ILE A 61 1.89 7.93 7.42
CA ILE A 61 1.24 7.01 8.35
C ILE A 61 2.24 5.99 8.89
N ASP A 62 1.97 5.52 10.11
CA ASP A 62 2.51 4.29 10.68
C ASP A 62 1.47 3.17 10.56
N ILE A 63 1.81 2.10 9.85
CA ILE A 63 0.96 0.92 9.63
C ILE A 63 1.15 -0.18 10.69
N HIS A 64 2.04 0.03 11.66
CA HIS A 64 2.30 -0.89 12.78
C HIS A 64 2.24 -0.20 14.16
N PRO A 65 1.19 0.59 14.46
CA PRO A 65 1.16 1.45 15.64
C PRO A 65 1.21 0.71 17.00
N ASN A 66 0.91 -0.58 17.02
CA ASN A 66 0.89 -1.40 18.25
C ASN A 66 2.13 -2.30 18.41
N ASN A 67 3.02 -2.35 17.43
CA ASN A 67 4.28 -3.10 17.52
C ASN A 67 5.40 -2.15 17.95
N GLN A 68 5.29 -1.58 19.15
CA GLN A 68 6.45 -1.01 19.83
C GLN A 68 7.18 -2.15 20.55
N ARG A 69 8.12 -2.78 19.83
CA ARG A 69 9.22 -3.56 20.42
C ARG A 69 10.52 -2.86 20.09
#